data_AF-A0A7I4XZT9-F1
#
_entry.id   AF-A0A7I4XZT9-F1
#
_cell.length_a   1.000
_cell.length_b   1.000
_cell.length_c   1.000
_cell.angle_alpha   90.00
_cell.angle_beta   90.00
_cell.angle_gamma   90.00
#
_symmetry.space_group_name_H-M   'P 1'
#
loop_
_entity.id
_entity.type
_entity.pdbx_description
1 polymer ?
#
loop_
_entity_poly.entity_id
_entity_poly.type
_entity_poly.pdbx_seq_one_letter_code
_entity_poly.pdbx_strand_id
1 'polypeptide(L)'
;VLHYDVTRTGFTTALPYILSAIVKFIVGSISDRATCVSDKWRLVLFVTSSHGVRALAFLALVFVKSPILAQIAYTFAIVASGWNAVGVMKCAQMVARQHVHIVMAVTSFLLCATILLIPVAVNAVCPDNTPEQWSRLFVGISLIVFVSVIPFVFLARSDPAPWTGNKIYESSEKINSERTEDMKSDSMQQS
;
A
#
# COMPACT_ATOMS: atom_id res chain seq x y z
N VAL A 1 -6.18 -16.83 -31.52
CA VAL A 1 -4.96 -16.11 -31.07
C VAL A 1 -4.92 -14.78 -31.79
N LEU A 2 -5.35 -13.71 -31.12
CA LEU A 2 -5.54 -12.39 -31.73
C LEU A 2 -4.18 -11.88 -32.21
N HIS A 3 -4.04 -11.57 -33.50
CA HIS A 3 -2.89 -10.91 -34.14
C HIS A 3 -2.69 -9.48 -33.58
N TYR A 4 -2.44 -9.35 -32.28
CA TYR A 4 -2.01 -8.11 -31.67
C TYR A 4 -0.49 -8.05 -31.76
N ASP A 5 0.01 -7.03 -32.45
CA ASP A 5 1.42 -6.71 -32.52
C ASP A 5 2.02 -6.75 -31.12
N VAL A 6 2.98 -7.66 -30.90
CA VAL A 6 3.64 -7.89 -29.61
C VAL A 6 4.20 -6.58 -29.03
N THR A 7 4.57 -5.65 -29.89
CA THR A 7 5.03 -4.30 -29.55
C THR A 7 3.94 -3.47 -28.86
N ARG A 8 2.69 -3.51 -29.36
CA ARG A 8 1.57 -2.80 -28.75
C ARG A 8 1.15 -3.39 -27.42
N THR A 9 1.19 -4.72 -27.29
CA THR A 9 0.85 -5.42 -26.04
C THR A 9 1.90 -5.19 -24.96
N GLY A 10 3.19 -5.19 -25.33
CA GLY A 10 4.30 -4.86 -24.43
C GLY A 10 4.19 -3.42 -23.91
N PHE A 11 3.94 -2.45 -24.79
CA PHE A 11 3.78 -1.05 -24.36
C PHE A 11 2.53 -0.83 -23.49
N THR A 12 1.41 -1.47 -23.86
CA THR A 12 0.14 -1.45 -23.12
C THR A 12 0.27 -2.00 -21.70
N THR A 13 1.09 -3.03 -21.51
CA THR A 13 1.30 -3.66 -20.20
C THR A 13 2.35 -2.92 -19.38
N ALA A 14 3.36 -2.30 -19.98
CA ALA A 14 4.40 -1.53 -19.28
C ALA A 14 3.90 -0.17 -18.77
N LEU A 15 3.05 0.51 -19.54
CA LEU A 15 2.50 1.84 -19.22
C LEU A 15 1.90 1.96 -17.80
N PRO A 16 1.03 1.04 -17.33
CA PRO A 16 0.47 1.14 -15.98
C PRO A 16 1.52 1.01 -14.87
N TYR A 17 2.61 0.25 -15.08
CA TYR A 17 3.68 0.13 -14.09
C TYR A 17 4.54 1.39 -14.03
N ILE A 18 4.86 1.99 -15.18
CA ILE A 18 5.59 3.27 -15.24
C ILE A 18 4.76 4.36 -14.57
N LEU A 19 3.47 4.45 -14.88
CA LEU A 19 2.57 5.42 -14.27
C LEU A 19 2.44 5.20 -12.75
N SER A 20 2.34 3.94 -12.31
CA SER A 20 2.35 3.57 -10.90
C SER A 20 3.65 4.02 -10.21
N ALA A 21 4.80 3.88 -10.86
CA ALA A 21 6.08 4.35 -10.33
C ALA A 21 6.09 5.87 -10.14
N ILE A 22 5.65 6.65 -11.14
CA ILE A 22 5.57 8.11 -11.04
C ILE A 22 4.63 8.53 -9.90
N VAL A 23 3.45 7.91 -9.83
CA VAL A 23 2.49 8.21 -8.77
C VAL A 23 3.09 7.92 -7.40
N LYS A 24 3.82 6.81 -7.21
CA LYS A 24 4.49 6.50 -5.92
C LYS A 24 5.42 7.62 -5.46
N PHE A 25 6.17 8.26 -6.36
CA PHE A 25 7.04 9.39 -6.01
C PHE A 25 6.24 10.61 -5.55
N ILE A 26 5.19 10.98 -6.29
CA ILE A 26 4.33 12.12 -5.96
C ILE A 26 3.64 11.88 -4.62
N VAL A 27 3.05 10.70 -4.48
CA VAL A 27 2.36 10.24 -3.29
C VAL A 27 3.26 10.23 -2.05
N GLY A 28 4.50 9.74 -2.18
CA GLY A 28 5.45 9.74 -1.07
C GLY A 28 5.69 11.17 -0.59
N SER A 29 5.86 12.11 -1.53
CA SER A 29 6.06 13.52 -1.22
C SER A 29 4.82 14.18 -0.58
N ILE A 30 3.61 13.82 -1.01
CA ILE A 30 2.35 14.32 -0.45
C ILE A 30 2.13 13.75 0.96
N SER A 31 2.40 12.46 1.15
CA SER A 31 2.28 11.78 2.44
C SER A 31 3.21 12.37 3.50
N ASP A 32 4.40 12.82 3.10
CA ASP A 32 5.36 13.43 4.01
C ASP A 32 5.03 14.91 4.31
N ARG A 33 4.24 15.59 3.45
CA ARG A 33 3.84 17.01 3.64
C ARG A 33 2.48 17.21 4.32
N ALA A 34 1.67 16.16 4.44
CA ALA A 34 0.32 16.26 4.98
C ALA A 34 0.29 16.29 6.53
N THR A 35 0.81 17.34 7.15
CA THR A 35 0.87 17.53 8.61
C THR A 35 -0.47 17.92 9.25
N CYS A 36 -1.52 18.18 8.46
CA CYS A 36 -2.80 18.71 8.95
C CYS A 36 -3.78 17.67 9.52
N VAL A 37 -3.47 16.37 9.47
CA VAL A 37 -4.37 15.29 9.91
C VAL A 37 -3.63 14.37 10.86
N SER A 38 -4.30 13.91 11.94
CA SER A 38 -3.77 12.94 12.90
C SER A 38 -3.18 11.72 12.16
N ASP A 39 -1.94 11.35 12.49
CA ASP A 39 -1.13 10.39 11.72
C ASP A 39 -1.88 9.06 11.48
N LYS A 40 -2.64 8.59 12.47
CA LYS A 40 -3.49 7.40 12.37
C LYS A 40 -4.54 7.51 11.27
N TRP A 41 -5.34 8.57 11.30
CA TRP A 41 -6.46 8.75 10.38
C TRP A 41 -5.98 9.08 8.98
N ARG A 42 -4.85 9.78 8.84
CA ARG A 42 -4.22 10.04 7.54
C ARG A 42 -3.92 8.74 6.80
N LEU A 43 -3.33 7.77 7.50
CA LEU A 43 -2.98 6.47 6.91
C LEU A 43 -4.20 5.60 6.64
N VAL A 44 -5.16 5.58 7.57
CA VAL A 44 -6.39 4.79 7.42
C VAL A 44 -7.20 5.29 6.24
N LEU A 45 -7.47 6.60 6.15
CA LEU A 45 -8.16 7.21 5.02
C LEU A 45 -7.44 6.93 3.70
N PHE A 46 -6.11 6.91 3.77
CA PHE A 46 -5.31 6.69 2.59
C PHE A 46 -5.40 5.23 2.08
N VAL A 47 -5.29 4.25 2.98
CA VAL A 47 -5.44 2.84 2.65
C VAL A 47 -6.87 2.51 2.21
N THR A 48 -7.89 3.06 2.89
CA THR A 48 -9.29 2.82 2.56
C THR A 48 -9.69 3.44 1.24
N SER A 49 -9.29 4.69 0.97
CA SER A 49 -9.57 5.35 -0.31
C SER A 49 -8.96 4.57 -1.47
N SER A 50 -7.74 4.06 -1.33
CA SER A 50 -7.11 3.24 -2.38
C SER A 50 -7.80 1.90 -2.62
N HIS A 51 -8.24 1.22 -1.55
CA HIS A 51 -9.06 0.01 -1.67
C HIS A 51 -10.41 0.32 -2.35
N GLY A 52 -11.06 1.42 -1.99
CA GLY A 52 -12.32 1.86 -2.59
C GLY A 52 -12.18 2.18 -4.08
N VAL A 53 -11.12 2.91 -4.47
CA VAL A 53 -10.82 3.22 -5.87
C VAL A 53 -10.57 1.94 -6.68
N ARG A 54 -9.82 0.98 -6.13
CA ARG A 54 -9.60 -0.33 -6.79
C ARG A 54 -10.89 -1.13 -6.94
N ALA A 55 -11.69 -1.21 -5.88
CA ALA A 55 -12.97 -1.90 -5.92
C ALA A 55 -13.90 -1.30 -6.97
N LEU A 56 -13.99 0.03 -7.03
CA LEU A 56 -14.76 0.75 -8.04
C LEU A 56 -14.23 0.51 -9.46
N ALA A 57 -12.91 0.49 -9.64
CA ALA A 57 -12.29 0.20 -10.93
C ALA A 57 -12.58 -1.23 -11.41
N PHE A 58 -12.54 -2.22 -10.52
CA PHE A 58 -12.92 -3.61 -10.84
C PHE A 58 -14.42 -3.76 -11.11
N LEU A 59 -15.28 -3.03 -10.41
CA LEU A 59 -16.71 -2.99 -10.72
C LEU A 59 -16.96 -2.33 -12.09
N ALA A 60 -16.26 -1.24 -12.42
CA ALA A 60 -16.36 -0.61 -13.72
C ALA A 60 -15.96 -1.58 -14.85
N LEU A 61 -14.93 -2.41 -14.63
CA LEU A 61 -14.50 -3.45 -15.59
C LEU A 61 -15.61 -4.46 -15.93
N VAL A 62 -16.56 -4.71 -15.02
CA VAL A 62 -17.70 -5.60 -15.26
C VAL A 62 -18.71 -5.02 -16.26
N PHE A 63 -18.89 -3.69 -16.25
CA PHE A 63 -19.88 -3.02 -17.12
C PHE A 63 -19.29 -2.56 -18.46
N VAL A 64 -17.96 -2.48 -18.55
CA VAL A 64 -17.27 -1.96 -19.73
C VAL A 64 -17.10 -3.04 -20.80
N LYS A 65 -17.74 -2.82 -21.97
CA LYS A 65 -17.58 -3.67 -23.16
C LYS A 65 -16.46 -3.20 -24.11
N SER A 66 -15.97 -1.98 -23.93
CA SER A 66 -14.91 -1.40 -24.80
C SER A 66 -13.52 -1.74 -24.26
N PRO A 67 -12.62 -2.32 -25.08
CA PRO A 67 -11.28 -2.72 -24.65
C PRO A 67 -10.41 -1.54 -24.20
N ILE A 68 -10.58 -0.37 -24.80
CA ILE A 68 -9.83 0.85 -24.44
C ILE A 68 -10.23 1.30 -23.04
N LEU A 69 -11.54 1.34 -22.76
CA LEU A 69 -12.04 1.77 -21.47
C LEU A 69 -11.69 0.76 -20.36
N ALA A 70 -11.65 -0.54 -20.70
CA ALA A 70 -11.19 -1.58 -19.78
C ALA A 70 -9.70 -1.40 -19.44
N GLN A 71 -8.86 -1.12 -20.43
CA GLN A 71 -7.44 -0.86 -20.23
C GLN A 71 -7.19 0.38 -19.34
N ILE A 72 -7.97 1.45 -19.52
CA ILE A 72 -7.90 2.65 -18.68
C ILE A 72 -8.31 2.33 -17.23
N ALA A 73 -9.45 1.64 -17.04
CA ALA A 73 -9.91 1.24 -15.72
C ALA A 73 -8.90 0.34 -14.99
N TYR A 74 -8.31 -0.62 -15.71
CA TYR A 74 -7.26 -1.49 -15.20
C TYR A 74 -5.99 -0.72 -14.83
N THR A 75 -5.57 0.22 -15.66
CA THR A 75 -4.43 1.11 -15.37
C THR A 75 -4.68 1.93 -14.12
N PHE A 76 -5.88 2.48 -13.97
CA PHE A 76 -6.27 3.24 -12.80
C PHE A 76 -6.26 2.38 -11.52
N ALA A 77 -6.70 1.12 -11.61
CA ALA A 77 -6.62 0.16 -10.51
C ALA A 77 -5.16 -0.12 -10.09
N ILE A 78 -4.24 -0.28 -11.04
CA ILE A 78 -2.81 -0.50 -10.77
C ILE A 78 -2.18 0.72 -10.09
N VAL A 79 -2.51 1.92 -10.57
CA VAL A 79 -2.02 3.17 -9.99
C VAL A 79 -2.52 3.33 -8.55
N ALA A 80 -3.81 3.09 -8.30
CA ALA A 80 -4.37 3.11 -6.95
C ALA A 80 -3.77 2.04 -6.03
N SER A 81 -3.41 0.87 -6.57
CA SER A 81 -2.65 -0.15 -5.83
C SER A 81 -1.27 0.35 -5.40
N GLY A 82 -0.59 1.09 -6.29
CA GLY A 82 0.73 1.66 -6.04
C GLY A 82 0.76 2.62 -4.85
N TRP A 83 -0.29 3.43 -4.68
CA TRP A 83 -0.43 4.29 -3.51
C TRP A 83 -0.63 3.42 -2.26
N ASN A 84 -1.56 2.45 -2.26
CA ASN A 84 -1.78 1.60 -1.08
C ASN A 84 -0.49 0.97 -0.52
N ALA A 85 0.42 0.50 -1.38
CA ALA A 85 1.71 -0.07 -0.98
C ALA A 85 2.57 0.90 -0.16
N VAL A 86 2.64 2.19 -0.55
CA VAL A 86 3.41 3.21 0.19
C VAL A 86 2.78 3.47 1.57
N GLY A 87 1.45 3.54 1.64
CA GLY A 87 0.72 3.72 2.89
C GLY A 87 0.92 2.57 3.88
N VAL A 88 0.83 1.33 3.38
CA VAL A 88 1.07 0.12 4.19
C VAL A 88 2.51 0.07 4.69
N MET A 89 3.49 0.43 3.85
CA MET A 89 4.90 0.52 4.25
C MET A 89 5.09 1.51 5.41
N LYS A 90 4.52 2.71 5.30
CA LYS A 90 4.61 3.73 6.36
C LYS A 90 3.92 3.26 7.64
N CYS A 91 2.75 2.62 7.54
CA CYS A 91 2.08 2.00 8.69
C CYS A 91 2.96 0.95 9.38
N ALA A 92 3.54 0.03 8.59
CA ALA A 92 4.42 -1.00 9.11
C ALA A 92 5.66 -0.41 9.81
N GLN A 93 6.24 0.65 9.23
CA GLN A 93 7.36 1.40 9.83
C GLN A 93 6.97 2.04 11.18
N MET A 94 5.80 2.67 11.28
CA MET A 94 5.36 3.32 12.52
C MET A 94 5.06 2.30 13.63
N VAL A 95 4.42 1.18 13.30
CA VAL A 95 4.03 0.16 14.28
C VAL A 95 5.21 -0.67 14.75
N ALA A 96 6.10 -1.08 13.85
CA ALA A 96 7.19 -2.02 14.13
C ALA A 96 8.55 -1.35 14.43
N ARG A 97 8.71 -0.06 14.08
CA ARG A 97 9.95 0.73 14.28
C ARG A 97 11.21 -0.06 13.87
N GLN A 98 12.09 -0.35 14.82
CA GLN A 98 13.36 -1.07 14.61
C GLN A 98 13.20 -2.50 14.06
N HIS A 99 12.03 -3.12 14.26
CA HIS A 99 11.74 -4.48 13.80
C HIS A 99 11.01 -4.51 12.44
N VAL A 100 10.91 -3.36 11.75
CA VAL A 100 10.21 -3.27 10.46
C VAL A 100 10.77 -4.22 9.42
N HIS A 101 12.08 -4.48 9.42
CA HIS A 101 12.72 -5.40 8.46
C HIS A 101 12.12 -6.82 8.53
N ILE A 102 11.83 -7.31 9.73
CA ILE A 102 11.24 -8.64 9.94
C ILE A 102 9.79 -8.64 9.45
N VAL A 103 9.00 -7.63 9.81
CA VAL A 103 7.60 -7.50 9.38
C VAL A 103 7.50 -7.41 7.86
N MET A 104 8.40 -6.66 7.24
CA MET A 104 8.46 -6.51 5.79
C MET A 104 8.90 -7.80 5.08
N ALA A 105 9.84 -8.56 5.66
CA ALA A 105 10.26 -9.85 5.12
C ALA A 105 9.10 -10.86 5.13
N VAL A 106 8.37 -10.98 6.25
CA VAL A 106 7.19 -11.86 6.36
C VAL A 106 6.10 -11.43 5.37
N THR A 107 5.83 -10.13 5.28
CA THR A 107 4.85 -9.59 4.32
C THR A 107 5.22 -9.92 2.88
N SER A 108 6.50 -9.80 2.54
CA SER A 108 7.01 -10.12 1.20
C SER A 108 6.91 -11.62 0.91
N PHE A 109 7.21 -12.47 1.88
CA PHE A 109 7.05 -13.92 1.75
C PHE A 109 5.59 -14.31 1.48
N LEU A 110 4.64 -13.75 2.24
CA LEU A 110 3.21 -13.98 2.02
C LEU A 110 2.74 -13.47 0.67
N LEU A 111 3.25 -12.32 0.21
CA LEU A 111 2.98 -11.80 -1.12
C LEU A 111 3.46 -12.77 -2.21
N CYS A 112 4.69 -13.28 -2.11
CA CYS A 112 5.22 -14.25 -3.06
C CYS A 112 4.37 -15.53 -3.10
N ALA A 113 3.99 -16.07 -1.94
CA ALA A 113 3.11 -17.23 -1.86
C ALA A 113 1.75 -16.95 -2.54
N THR A 114 1.18 -15.76 -2.33
CA THR A 114 -0.07 -15.35 -2.98
C THR A 114 0.07 -15.28 -4.49
N ILE A 115 1.16 -14.70 -5.01
CA ILE A 115 1.41 -14.58 -6.46
C ILE A 115 1.53 -15.97 -7.11
N LEU A 116 2.14 -16.94 -6.43
CA LEU A 116 2.25 -18.31 -6.93
C LEU A 116 0.90 -19.04 -6.95
N LEU A 117 0.00 -18.72 -6.03
CA LEU A 117 -1.33 -19.34 -5.94
C LEU A 117 -2.35 -18.71 -6.91
N ILE A 118 -2.16 -17.45 -7.31
CA ILE A 118 -3.10 -16.74 -8.21
C ILE A 118 -3.38 -17.52 -9.51
N PRO A 119 -2.39 -18.00 -10.29
CA PRO A 119 -2.65 -18.74 -11.52
C PRO A 119 -3.45 -20.03 -11.29
N VAL A 120 -3.19 -20.74 -10.19
CA VAL A 120 -3.91 -21.96 -9.83
C VAL A 120 -5.37 -21.63 -9.51
N ALA A 121 -5.61 -20.58 -8.72
CA ALA A 121 -6.94 -20.13 -8.39
C ALA A 121 -7.73 -19.66 -9.63
N VAL A 122 -7.08 -18.91 -10.54
CA VAL A 122 -7.71 -18.45 -11.79
C VAL A 122 -8.08 -19.63 -12.69
N ASN A 123 -7.20 -20.62 -12.83
CA ASN A 123 -7.51 -21.83 -13.61
C ASN A 123 -8.68 -22.63 -13.01
N ALA A 124 -8.79 -22.67 -11.68
CA ALA A 124 -9.90 -23.35 -11.01
C ALA A 124 -11.24 -22.62 -11.14
N VAL A 125 -11.23 -21.28 -11.14
CA VAL A 125 -12.45 -20.44 -11.20
C VAL A 125 -12.92 -20.20 -12.64
N CYS A 126 -12.01 -20.16 -13.61
CA CYS A 126 -12.31 -19.87 -15.02
C CYS A 126 -11.80 -21.00 -15.95
N PRO A 127 -12.27 -22.26 -15.82
CA PRO A 127 -11.78 -23.37 -16.64
C PRO A 127 -12.12 -23.22 -18.13
N ASP A 128 -13.28 -22.63 -18.46
CA ASP A 128 -13.79 -22.52 -19.84
C ASP A 128 -13.50 -21.16 -20.47
N ASN A 129 -12.80 -20.26 -19.74
CA ASN A 129 -12.44 -18.91 -20.15
C ASN A 129 -13.61 -18.06 -20.69
N THR A 130 -14.85 -18.32 -20.24
CA THR A 130 -16.01 -17.56 -20.74
C THR A 130 -16.08 -16.16 -20.12
N PRO A 131 -16.59 -15.15 -20.83
CA PRO A 131 -16.76 -13.80 -20.30
C PRO A 131 -17.54 -13.74 -18.98
N GLU A 132 -18.51 -14.64 -18.79
CA GLU A 132 -19.33 -14.75 -17.58
C GLU A 132 -18.53 -15.28 -16.38
N GLN A 133 -17.55 -16.17 -16.61
CA GLN A 133 -16.62 -16.64 -15.58
C GLN A 133 -15.69 -15.50 -15.14
N TRP A 134 -15.14 -14.75 -16.10
CA TRP A 134 -14.29 -13.59 -15.83
C TRP A 134 -15.01 -12.47 -15.09
N SER A 135 -16.26 -12.18 -15.45
CA SER A 135 -17.09 -11.22 -14.73
C SER A 135 -17.28 -11.63 -13.26
N ARG A 136 -17.63 -12.90 -13.01
CA ARG A 136 -17.74 -13.44 -11.62
C ARG A 136 -16.42 -13.36 -10.86
N LEU A 137 -15.29 -13.63 -11.53
CA LEU A 137 -13.97 -13.49 -10.94
C LEU A 137 -13.68 -12.04 -10.53
N PHE A 138 -13.94 -11.05 -11.38
CA PHE A 138 -13.71 -9.65 -11.06
C PHE A 138 -14.61 -9.14 -9.93
N VAL A 139 -15.88 -9.57 -9.90
CA VAL A 139 -16.79 -9.27 -8.77
C VAL A 139 -16.27 -9.89 -7.48
N GLY A 140 -15.82 -11.16 -7.51
CA GLY A 140 -15.22 -11.83 -6.36
C GLY A 140 -13.96 -11.12 -5.84
N ILE A 141 -13.05 -10.73 -6.74
CA ILE A 141 -11.85 -9.96 -6.38
C ILE A 141 -12.23 -8.62 -5.76
N SER A 142 -13.19 -7.90 -6.33
CA SER A 142 -13.66 -6.62 -5.79
C SER A 142 -14.22 -6.77 -4.37
N LEU A 143 -15.02 -7.81 -4.13
CA LEU A 143 -15.57 -8.13 -2.81
C LEU A 143 -14.44 -8.47 -1.81
N ILE A 144 -13.49 -9.31 -2.19
CA ILE A 144 -12.35 -9.68 -1.34
C ILE A 144 -11.53 -8.44 -0.97
N VAL A 145 -11.27 -7.57 -1.95
CA VAL A 145 -10.57 -6.29 -1.73
C VAL A 145 -11.34 -5.43 -0.74
N PHE A 146 -12.66 -5.30 -0.89
CA PHE A 146 -13.48 -4.51 0.01
C PHE A 146 -13.48 -5.08 1.42
N VAL A 147 -13.72 -6.39 1.58
CA VAL A 147 -13.73 -7.04 2.90
C VAL A 147 -12.37 -6.97 3.58
N SER A 148 -11.27 -7.09 2.84
CA SER A 148 -9.91 -7.04 3.39
C SER A 148 -9.57 -5.68 4.02
N VAL A 149 -10.26 -4.60 3.63
CA VAL A 149 -10.02 -3.27 4.22
C VAL A 149 -10.70 -3.11 5.57
N ILE A 150 -11.79 -3.86 5.83
CA ILE A 150 -12.62 -3.70 7.01
C ILE A 150 -11.80 -3.98 8.29
N PRO A 151 -11.07 -5.10 8.42
CA PRO A 151 -10.20 -5.33 9.58
C PRO A 151 -9.14 -4.25 9.73
N PHE A 152 -8.59 -3.73 8.62
CA PHE A 152 -7.56 -2.69 8.66
C PHE A 152 -8.10 -1.39 9.29
N VAL A 153 -9.33 -0.99 8.98
CA VAL A 153 -9.94 0.22 9.57
C VAL A 153 -10.07 0.10 11.09
N PHE A 154 -10.44 -1.09 11.59
CA PHE A 154 -10.62 -1.31 13.03
C PHE A 154 -9.31 -1.57 13.78
N LEU A 155 -8.36 -2.26 13.14
CA LEU A 155 -7.11 -2.71 13.79
C LEU A 155 -5.94 -1.75 13.58
N ALA A 156 -6.03 -0.80 12.65
CA ALA A 156 -4.95 0.15 12.41
C ALA A 156 -4.62 0.92 13.70
N ARG A 157 -3.33 0.90 14.04
CA ARG A 157 -2.75 1.72 15.11
C ARG A 157 -1.62 2.53 14.51
N SER A 158 -1.51 3.79 14.91
CA SER A 158 -0.38 4.65 14.54
C SER A 158 0.68 4.70 15.62
N ASP A 159 0.33 4.29 16.84
CA ASP A 159 1.24 4.24 17.96
C ASP A 159 2.17 3.02 17.83
N PRO A 160 3.41 3.15 18.31
CA PRO A 160 4.33 2.03 18.37
C PRO A 160 3.74 0.88 19.15
N ALA A 161 3.98 -0.34 18.69
CA ALA A 161 3.54 -1.50 19.41
C ALA A 161 4.34 -1.65 20.73
N PRO A 162 3.72 -2.12 21.83
CA PRO A 162 4.35 -2.19 23.16
C PRO A 162 5.60 -3.06 23.20
N TRP A 163 5.71 -4.03 22.28
CA TRP A 163 6.88 -4.90 22.13
C TRP A 163 8.08 -4.24 21.44
N THR A 164 7.92 -3.04 20.87
CA THR A 164 9.02 -2.29 20.23
C THR A 164 9.94 -1.57 21.22
N GLY A 165 9.63 -1.62 22.52
CA GLY A 165 10.50 -1.20 23.62
C GLY A 165 10.80 0.30 23.66
N ASN A 166 10.22 1.03 24.62
CA ASN A 166 10.54 2.44 24.88
C ASN A 166 11.99 2.71 25.35
N LYS A 167 12.79 1.66 25.60
CA LYS A 167 14.10 1.80 26.26
C LYS A 167 15.15 2.53 25.43
N ILE A 168 15.10 2.48 24.09
CA ILE A 168 16.12 3.12 23.26
C ILE A 168 15.86 4.63 23.12
N TYR A 169 14.59 5.04 22.99
CA TYR A 169 14.23 6.45 22.80
C TYR A 169 14.28 7.25 24.11
N GLU A 170 13.84 6.68 25.23
CA GLU A 170 14.00 7.33 26.54
C GLU A 170 15.47 7.54 26.91
N SER A 171 16.36 6.60 26.54
CA SER A 171 17.78 6.75 26.85
C SER A 171 18.43 7.84 26.00
N SER A 172 18.09 7.96 24.72
CA SER A 172 18.62 9.02 23.87
C SER A 172 18.09 10.41 24.24
N GLU A 173 16.83 10.52 24.68
CA GLU A 173 16.25 11.80 25.11
C GLU A 173 16.79 12.22 26.48
N LYS A 174 16.95 11.28 27.42
CA LYS A 174 17.63 11.53 28.71
C LYS A 174 19.09 11.95 28.52
N ILE A 175 19.86 11.22 27.71
CA ILE A 175 21.26 11.56 27.41
C ILE A 175 21.39 12.93 26.72
N ASN A 176 20.45 13.30 25.86
CA ASN A 176 20.49 14.59 25.17
C ASN A 176 20.00 15.74 26.06
N SER A 177 19.05 15.48 26.96
CA SER A 177 18.59 16.44 27.98
C SER A 177 19.68 16.71 29.01
N GLU A 178 20.32 15.67 29.55
CA GLU A 178 21.45 15.78 30.50
C GLU A 178 22.62 16.56 29.89
N ARG A 179 23.00 16.27 28.63
CA ARG A 179 24.07 17.01 27.93
C ARG A 179 23.73 18.49 27.69
N THR A 180 22.45 18.81 27.49
CA THR A 180 22.00 20.20 27.27
C THR A 180 21.97 20.98 28.58
N GLU A 181 21.64 20.33 29.70
CA GLU A 181 21.71 20.91 31.04
C GLU A 181 23.16 21.16 31.48
N ASP A 182 24.08 20.24 31.19
CA ASP A 182 25.51 20.41 31.47
C ASP A 182 26.11 21.61 30.72
N MET A 183 25.81 21.77 29.42
CA MET A 183 26.27 22.93 28.64
C MET A 183 25.72 24.27 29.17
N LYS A 184 24.52 24.27 29.74
CA LYS A 184 23.89 25.47 30.30
C LYS A 184 24.49 25.83 31.66
N SER A 185 24.81 24.84 32.48
CA SER A 185 25.48 25.04 33.77
C SER A 185 26.88 25.64 33.60
N ASP A 186 27.66 25.13 32.65
CA ASP A 186 29.02 25.62 32.35
C ASP A 186 29.01 27.09 31.87
N SER A 187 28.01 27.44 31.05
CA SER A 187 27.85 28.82 30.55
C SER A 187 27.47 29.85 31.63
N MET A 188 26.85 29.42 32.74
CA MET A 188 26.49 30.31 33.86
C MET A 188 27.57 30.43 34.93
N GLN A 189 28.56 29.52 34.98
CA GLN A 189 29.72 29.66 35.87
C GLN A 189 30.84 30.55 35.31
N GLN A 190 30.78 30.86 34.00
CA GLN A 190 31.83 31.61 33.29
C GLN A 190 31.46 33.08 33.00
N SER A 191 30.35 33.57 33.55
CA SER A 191 29.87 34.95 33.45
C SER A 191 29.79 35.61 34.83
#